data_AF-A0A2S2E4S7-F1
#
_entry.id   AF-A0A2S2E4S7-F1
#
_cell.length_a   1.000
_cell.length_b   1.000
_cell.length_c   1.000
_cell.angle_alpha   90.00
_cell.angle_beta   90.00
_cell.angle_gamma   90.00
#
_symmetry.space_group_name_H-M   'P 1'
#
loop_
_entity.id
_entity.type
_entity.pdbx_description
1 polymer ?
#
loop_
_entity_poly.entity_id
_entity_poly.type
_entity_poly.pdbx_seq_one_letter_code
_entity_poly.pdbx_strand_id
1 'polypeptide(L)'
;MQNLIKITAIAAITLAAFTASGSPSGSLELKTSYADVYGVRDVEAGNYQTGVQKLSQFKAKTSHRGELADINTNLCVAYISQGDLQQATTTCSEAVKMYTSKREKSIAYNNLAVLSYLQGDAKASVENLEMAAYLNPHNDITARNLERVLARSQFASN
;
A
#
# COMPACT_ATOMS: atom_id res chain seq x y z
N MET A 1 60.68 -8.31 -14.09
CA MET A 1 59.60 -7.30 -14.14
C MET A 1 58.31 -8.04 -14.41
N GLN A 2 57.45 -8.14 -13.38
CA GLN A 2 56.14 -8.78 -13.43
C GLN A 2 55.15 -7.85 -14.15
N ASN A 3 54.41 -8.33 -15.15
CA ASN A 3 53.21 -7.66 -15.63
C ASN A 3 52.02 -8.62 -15.50
N LEU A 4 51.24 -8.39 -14.44
CA LEU A 4 49.95 -9.03 -14.20
C LEU A 4 48.93 -8.56 -15.26
N ILE A 5 48.40 -9.50 -16.03
CA ILE A 5 47.22 -9.25 -16.87
C ILE A 5 45.99 -9.40 -15.98
N LYS A 6 45.25 -8.30 -15.83
CA LYS A 6 44.03 -8.19 -15.02
C LYS A 6 42.89 -8.94 -15.70
N ILE A 7 42.35 -9.95 -15.02
CA ILE A 7 41.13 -10.66 -15.41
C ILE A 7 39.95 -9.69 -15.24
N THR A 8 39.29 -9.34 -16.34
CA THR A 8 38.06 -8.54 -16.29
C THR A 8 36.89 -9.48 -16.54
N ALA A 9 36.20 -9.87 -15.46
CA ALA A 9 34.98 -10.68 -15.55
C ALA A 9 33.82 -9.76 -15.92
N ILE A 10 33.23 -9.97 -17.09
CA ILE A 10 31.99 -9.30 -17.51
C ILE A 10 30.83 -10.17 -16.99
N ALA A 11 30.23 -9.77 -15.88
CA ALA A 11 28.98 -10.36 -15.40
C ALA A 11 27.82 -9.77 -16.20
N ALA A 12 27.33 -10.52 -17.19
CA ALA A 12 26.08 -10.20 -17.87
C ALA A 12 24.90 -10.54 -16.95
N ILE A 13 24.36 -9.54 -16.27
CA ILE A 13 23.12 -9.68 -15.51
C ILE A 13 21.97 -9.46 -16.50
N THR A 14 21.39 -10.55 -17.00
CA THR A 14 20.14 -10.50 -17.74
C THR A 14 19.00 -10.18 -16.76
N LEU A 15 18.50 -8.94 -16.83
CA LEU A 15 17.31 -8.54 -16.09
C LEU A 15 16.08 -9.16 -16.79
N ALA A 16 15.56 -10.25 -16.23
CA ALA A 16 14.28 -10.79 -16.64
C ALA A 16 13.17 -9.81 -16.23
N ALA A 17 12.48 -9.23 -17.20
CA ALA A 17 11.32 -8.39 -16.97
C ALA A 17 10.19 -9.24 -16.38
N PHE A 18 9.94 -9.12 -15.08
CA PHE A 18 8.78 -9.71 -14.43
C PHE A 18 7.55 -8.87 -14.79
N THR A 19 6.83 -9.29 -15.82
CA THR A 19 5.50 -8.76 -16.13
C THR A 19 4.48 -9.54 -15.29
N ALA A 20 4.26 -9.12 -14.05
CA ALA A 20 3.07 -9.56 -13.31
C ALA A 20 1.87 -8.68 -13.68
N SER A 21 1.37 -8.84 -14.90
CA SER A 21 0.01 -8.42 -15.25
C SER A 21 -0.97 -9.51 -14.80
N GLY A 22 -1.34 -9.46 -13.54
CA GLY A 22 -2.33 -10.36 -12.95
C GLY A 22 -2.47 -10.06 -11.48
N SER A 23 -3.35 -9.12 -11.12
CA SER A 23 -3.88 -9.10 -9.75
C SER A 23 -4.51 -10.47 -9.52
N PRO A 24 -4.03 -11.28 -8.57
CA PRO A 24 -4.65 -12.57 -8.32
C PRO A 24 -6.09 -12.28 -7.90
N SER A 25 -7.05 -12.84 -8.62
CA SER A 25 -8.45 -12.90 -8.19
C SER A 25 -8.49 -13.56 -6.81
N GLY A 26 -8.42 -12.75 -5.76
CA GLY A 26 -8.18 -13.23 -4.40
C GLY A 26 -7.53 -12.20 -3.46
N SER A 27 -6.62 -11.33 -3.91
CA SER A 27 -5.99 -10.37 -3.00
C SER A 27 -6.99 -9.31 -2.51
N LEU A 28 -6.79 -8.81 -1.28
CA LEU A 28 -7.53 -7.65 -0.81
C LEU A 28 -7.14 -6.42 -1.63
N GLU A 29 -8.10 -5.53 -1.85
CA GLU A 29 -7.98 -4.35 -2.71
C GLU A 29 -7.46 -3.15 -1.91
N LEU A 30 -6.39 -2.55 -2.39
CA LEU A 30 -5.89 -1.25 -1.94
C LEU A 30 -6.60 -0.12 -2.69
N LYS A 31 -6.63 1.07 -2.09
CA LYS A 31 -7.15 2.27 -2.75
C LYS A 31 -6.31 3.49 -2.40
N THR A 32 -5.88 4.25 -3.41
CA THR A 32 -5.27 5.57 -3.23
C THR A 32 -6.26 6.56 -2.60
N SER A 33 -5.74 7.67 -2.08
CA SER A 33 -6.58 8.76 -1.59
C SER A 33 -7.40 9.36 -2.73
N TYR A 34 -8.49 10.07 -2.40
CA TYR A 34 -9.29 10.76 -3.40
C TYR A 34 -8.62 12.01 -3.97
N ALA A 35 -7.62 12.55 -3.26
CA ALA A 35 -6.94 13.76 -3.65
C ALA A 35 -5.89 13.49 -4.73
N ASP A 36 -5.84 14.36 -5.74
CA ASP A 36 -4.79 14.33 -6.76
C ASP A 36 -3.51 14.98 -6.21
N VAL A 37 -2.74 14.22 -5.45
CA VAL A 37 -1.46 14.66 -4.86
C VAL A 37 -0.28 14.25 -5.73
N TYR A 38 0.77 15.07 -5.74
CA TYR A 38 1.95 14.83 -6.58
C TYR A 38 2.58 13.44 -6.32
N GLY A 39 2.53 12.58 -7.34
CA GLY A 39 3.03 11.20 -7.30
C GLY A 39 1.93 10.11 -7.24
N VAL A 40 0.67 10.47 -7.00
CA VAL A 40 -0.42 9.46 -6.94
C VAL A 40 -0.61 8.72 -8.25
N ARG A 41 -0.47 9.41 -9.40
CA ARG A 41 -0.60 8.79 -10.73
C ARG A 41 0.48 7.75 -11.01
N ASP A 42 1.68 7.95 -10.49
CA ASP A 42 2.72 6.94 -10.57
C ASP A 42 2.37 5.71 -9.74
N VAL A 43 1.80 5.88 -8.54
CA VAL A 43 1.31 4.77 -7.71
C VAL A 43 0.18 4.01 -8.42
N GLU A 44 -0.81 4.71 -8.97
CA GLU A 44 -1.93 4.11 -9.70
C GLU A 44 -1.49 3.38 -10.97
N ALA A 45 -0.43 3.86 -11.61
CA ALA A 45 0.18 3.21 -12.78
C ALA A 45 1.11 2.03 -12.42
N GLY A 46 1.30 1.72 -11.12
CA GLY A 46 2.20 0.67 -10.67
C GLY A 46 3.68 1.06 -10.61
N ASN A 47 4.01 2.33 -10.89
CA ASN A 47 5.36 2.89 -10.79
C ASN A 47 5.69 3.27 -9.34
N TYR A 48 5.61 2.31 -8.42
CA TYR A 48 5.63 2.56 -6.98
C TYR A 48 6.90 3.28 -6.50
N GLN A 49 8.06 2.95 -7.06
CA GLN A 49 9.32 3.62 -6.68
C GLN A 49 9.30 5.12 -6.99
N THR A 50 8.83 5.46 -8.20
CA THR A 50 8.67 6.86 -8.62
C THR A 50 7.59 7.57 -7.81
N GLY A 51 6.47 6.89 -7.54
CA GLY A 51 5.41 7.39 -6.68
C GLY A 51 5.91 7.73 -5.28
N VAL A 52 6.62 6.80 -4.63
CA VAL A 52 7.23 7.00 -3.30
C VAL A 52 8.17 8.20 -3.31
N GLN A 53 9.04 8.31 -4.31
CA GLN A 53 9.98 9.43 -4.42
C GLN A 53 9.24 10.78 -4.50
N LYS A 54 8.25 10.90 -5.38
CA LYS A 54 7.47 12.14 -5.59
C LYS A 54 6.63 12.50 -4.36
N LEU A 55 5.95 11.52 -3.78
CA LEU A 55 5.15 11.69 -2.57
C LEU A 55 6.00 12.12 -1.38
N SER A 56 7.20 11.54 -1.22
CA SER A 56 8.13 11.90 -0.14
C SER A 56 8.67 13.32 -0.29
N GLN A 57 8.99 13.74 -1.51
CA GLN A 57 9.37 15.13 -1.80
C GLN A 57 8.24 16.10 -1.50
N PHE A 58 6.98 15.73 -1.78
CA PHE A 58 5.85 16.58 -1.47
C PHE A 58 5.58 16.62 0.04
N LYS A 59 5.66 15.48 0.73
CA LYS A 59 5.54 15.37 2.20
C LYS A 59 6.50 16.32 2.91
N ALA A 60 7.73 16.44 2.42
CA ALA A 60 8.75 17.32 2.99
C ALA A 60 8.47 18.82 2.82
N LYS A 61 7.52 19.21 1.96
CA LYS A 61 7.21 20.61 1.62
C LYS A 61 5.89 21.11 2.19
N THR A 62 5.03 20.21 2.67
CA THR A 62 3.73 20.57 3.25
C THR A 62 3.71 20.37 4.76
N SER A 63 2.86 21.14 5.44
CA SER A 63 2.50 20.93 6.85
C SER A 63 0.98 20.83 7.02
N HIS A 64 0.23 20.81 5.92
CA HIS A 64 -1.23 20.68 5.97
C HIS A 64 -1.61 19.25 6.31
N ARG A 65 -2.25 19.08 7.47
CA ARG A 65 -2.62 17.75 8.00
C ARG A 65 -3.45 16.92 7.02
N GLY A 66 -4.36 17.53 6.27
CA GLY A 66 -5.16 16.83 5.25
C GLY A 66 -4.30 16.27 4.12
N GLU A 67 -3.44 17.11 3.54
CA GLU A 67 -2.50 16.68 2.49
C GLU A 67 -1.52 15.62 3.00
N LEU A 68 -1.02 15.76 4.23
CA LEU A 68 -0.17 14.73 4.85
C LEU A 68 -0.92 13.40 5.00
N ALA A 69 -2.22 13.41 5.29
CA ALA A 69 -3.04 12.21 5.35
C ALA A 69 -3.20 11.56 3.96
N ASP A 70 -3.44 12.36 2.92
CA ASP A 70 -3.53 11.90 1.54
C ASP A 70 -2.21 11.31 1.03
N ILE A 71 -1.11 12.00 1.31
CA ILE A 71 0.24 11.52 0.97
C ILE A 71 0.54 10.21 1.70
N ASN A 72 0.27 10.12 3.00
CA ASN A 72 0.49 8.91 3.78
C ASN A 72 -0.39 7.74 3.31
N THR A 73 -1.62 8.00 2.86
CA THR A 73 -2.49 6.98 2.26
C THR A 73 -1.89 6.43 0.98
N ASN A 74 -1.35 7.29 0.12
CA ASN A 74 -0.74 6.86 -1.14
C ASN A 74 0.62 6.18 -0.94
N LEU A 75 1.42 6.63 0.02
CA LEU A 75 2.66 5.94 0.43
C LEU A 75 2.35 4.56 1.00
N CYS A 76 1.32 4.44 1.84
CA CYS A 76 0.84 3.16 2.36
C CYS A 76 0.52 2.17 1.23
N VAL A 77 -0.24 2.60 0.22
CA VAL A 77 -0.52 1.77 -0.98
C VAL A 77 0.77 1.35 -1.67
N ALA A 78 1.66 2.31 -1.97
CA ALA A 78 2.89 2.03 -2.69
C ALA A 78 3.82 1.07 -1.94
N TYR A 79 4.02 1.27 -0.63
CA TYR A 79 4.86 0.40 0.19
C TYR A 79 4.28 -1.01 0.33
N ILE A 80 2.95 -1.15 0.51
CA ILE A 80 2.31 -2.47 0.50
C ILE A 80 2.56 -3.17 -0.84
N SER A 81 2.37 -2.46 -1.96
CA SER A 81 2.58 -3.03 -3.29
C SER A 81 4.04 -3.37 -3.60
N GLN A 82 5.00 -2.74 -2.91
CA GLN A 82 6.43 -3.09 -2.97
C GLN A 82 6.82 -4.22 -2.00
N GLY A 83 5.94 -4.62 -1.08
CA GLY A 83 6.23 -5.58 -0.01
C GLY A 83 7.01 -4.98 1.17
N ASP A 84 7.22 -3.66 1.22
CA ASP A 84 7.85 -2.96 2.35
C ASP A 84 6.82 -2.75 3.47
N LEU A 85 6.50 -3.83 4.17
CA LEU A 85 5.47 -3.82 5.21
C LEU A 85 5.87 -2.98 6.44
N GLN A 86 7.18 -2.73 6.63
CA GLN A 86 7.68 -1.89 7.72
C GLN A 86 7.29 -0.43 7.47
N GLN A 87 7.59 0.11 6.28
CA GLN A 87 7.22 1.48 5.94
C GLN A 87 5.72 1.65 5.73
N ALA A 88 5.04 0.61 5.23
CA ALA A 88 3.58 0.58 5.17
C ALA A 88 2.96 0.74 6.57
N THR A 89 3.49 0.07 7.61
CA THR A 89 2.97 0.18 8.98
C THR A 89 2.92 1.62 9.47
N THR A 90 4.01 2.36 9.27
CA THR A 90 4.08 3.77 9.64
C THR A 90 3.09 4.61 8.86
N THR A 91 3.11 4.51 7.53
CA THR A 91 2.32 5.39 6.64
C THR A 91 0.82 5.11 6.71
N CYS A 92 0.38 3.85 6.75
CA CYS A 92 -1.03 3.50 6.92
C CYS A 92 -1.57 3.98 8.28
N SER A 93 -0.80 3.81 9.35
CA SER A 93 -1.18 4.25 10.70
C SER A 93 -1.26 5.77 10.81
N GLU A 94 -0.31 6.49 10.21
CA GLU A 94 -0.33 7.95 10.17
C GLU A 94 -1.55 8.48 9.40
N ALA A 95 -1.88 7.89 8.24
CA ALA A 95 -3.05 8.27 7.46
C ALA A 95 -4.35 8.21 8.29
N VAL A 96 -4.58 7.09 8.98
CA VAL A 96 -5.75 6.90 9.87
C VAL A 96 -5.79 7.97 10.97
N LYS A 97 -4.65 8.29 11.59
CA LYS A 97 -4.58 9.31 12.67
C LYS A 97 -4.83 10.73 12.14
N MET A 98 -4.41 11.01 10.91
CA MET A 98 -4.44 12.37 10.37
C MET A 98 -5.81 12.74 9.81
N TYR A 99 -6.53 11.82 9.17
CA TYR A 99 -7.85 12.11 8.61
C TYR A 99 -8.89 12.48 9.67
N THR A 100 -9.60 13.58 9.40
CA THR A 100 -10.77 14.04 10.16
C THR A 100 -12.09 13.69 9.45
N SER A 101 -12.09 13.65 8.11
CA SER A 101 -13.25 13.25 7.33
C SER A 101 -13.45 11.73 7.36
N LYS A 102 -14.70 11.30 7.59
CA LYS A 102 -15.06 9.88 7.65
C LYS A 102 -14.82 9.17 6.31
N ARG A 103 -15.09 9.84 5.19
CA ARG A 103 -14.99 9.27 3.85
C ARG A 103 -13.56 8.86 3.50
N GLU A 104 -12.61 9.76 3.71
CA GLU A 104 -11.19 9.50 3.47
C GLU A 104 -10.61 8.57 4.54
N LYS A 105 -11.02 8.74 5.81
CA LYS A 105 -10.58 7.85 6.90
C LYS A 105 -10.99 6.39 6.68
N SER A 106 -12.16 6.15 6.07
CA SER A 106 -12.59 4.80 5.67
C SER A 106 -11.60 4.14 4.69
N ILE A 107 -11.02 4.90 3.74
CA ILE A 107 -9.97 4.38 2.84
C ILE A 107 -8.72 4.01 3.62
N ALA A 108 -8.27 4.87 4.52
CA ALA A 108 -7.08 4.62 5.32
C ALA A 108 -7.24 3.34 6.16
N TYR A 109 -8.41 3.12 6.76
CA TYR A 109 -8.71 1.87 7.48
C TYR A 109 -8.76 0.65 6.55
N ASN A 110 -9.33 0.78 5.33
CA ASN A 110 -9.28 -0.29 4.34
C ASN A 110 -7.83 -0.71 4.03
N ASN A 111 -6.94 0.26 3.78
CA ASN A 111 -5.55 -0.06 3.45
C ASN A 111 -4.79 -0.60 4.67
N LEU A 112 -5.07 -0.11 5.87
CA LEU A 112 -4.52 -0.67 7.10
C LEU A 112 -4.97 -2.12 7.31
N ALA A 113 -6.21 -2.46 6.98
CA ALA A 113 -6.68 -3.84 7.02
C ALA A 113 -5.93 -4.73 6.02
N VAL A 114 -5.72 -4.26 4.79
CA VAL A 114 -4.92 -4.99 3.79
C VAL A 114 -3.52 -5.26 4.34
N LEU A 115 -2.88 -4.27 4.97
CA LEU A 115 -1.59 -4.46 5.64
C LEU A 115 -1.67 -5.51 6.75
N SER A 116 -2.65 -5.41 7.67
CA SER A 116 -2.81 -6.39 8.76
C SER A 116 -2.96 -7.81 8.23
N TYR A 117 -3.76 -7.99 7.16
CA TYR A 117 -3.93 -9.28 6.51
C TYR A 117 -2.60 -9.83 5.95
N LEU A 118 -1.82 -8.98 5.27
CA LEU A 118 -0.50 -9.35 4.74
C LEU A 118 0.53 -9.66 5.83
N GLN A 119 0.36 -9.08 7.02
CA GLN A 119 1.16 -9.39 8.21
C GLN A 119 0.70 -10.66 8.95
N GLY A 120 -0.35 -11.33 8.44
CA GLY A 120 -0.92 -12.53 9.05
C GLY A 120 -1.89 -12.26 10.19
N ASP A 121 -2.20 -11.00 10.48
CA ASP A 121 -3.17 -10.61 11.51
C ASP A 121 -4.58 -10.45 10.89
N ALA A 122 -5.21 -11.58 10.63
CA ALA A 122 -6.57 -11.63 10.10
C ALA A 122 -7.60 -10.97 11.03
N LYS A 123 -7.38 -11.03 12.36
CA LYS A 123 -8.27 -10.40 13.33
C LYS A 123 -8.23 -8.88 13.21
N ALA A 124 -7.03 -8.29 13.24
CA ALA A 124 -6.88 -6.85 13.05
C ALA A 124 -7.36 -6.41 11.66
N SER A 125 -7.19 -7.25 10.64
CA SER A 125 -7.77 -6.98 9.31
C SER A 125 -9.29 -6.85 9.35
N VAL A 126 -10.00 -7.75 10.04
CA VAL A 126 -11.46 -7.67 10.17
C VAL A 126 -11.87 -6.41 10.94
N GLU A 127 -11.26 -6.14 12.09
CA GLU A 127 -11.57 -4.96 12.92
C GLU A 127 -11.39 -3.65 12.13
N ASN A 128 -10.33 -3.54 11.34
CA ASN A 128 -10.08 -2.38 10.49
C ASN A 128 -11.11 -2.26 9.36
N LEU A 129 -11.53 -3.37 8.74
CA LEU A 129 -12.56 -3.36 7.69
C LEU A 129 -13.95 -3.01 8.24
N GLU A 130 -14.30 -3.51 9.42
CA GLU A 130 -15.53 -3.14 10.12
C GLU A 130 -15.56 -1.64 10.45
N MET A 131 -14.44 -1.09 10.92
CA MET A 131 -14.32 0.36 11.14
C MET A 131 -14.43 1.14 9.82
N ALA A 132 -13.79 0.69 8.75
CA ALA A 132 -13.91 1.31 7.43
C ALA A 132 -15.37 1.31 6.94
N ALA A 133 -16.10 0.20 7.13
CA ALA A 133 -17.49 0.05 6.73
C ALA A 133 -18.41 0.93 7.58
N TYR A 134 -18.16 1.01 8.89
CA TYR A 134 -18.90 1.91 9.79
C TYR A 134 -18.75 3.39 9.37
N LEU A 135 -17.55 3.82 8.99
CA LEU A 135 -17.28 5.20 8.59
C LEU A 135 -17.86 5.55 7.22
N ASN A 136 -17.88 4.60 6.28
CA ASN A 136 -18.48 4.76 4.97
C ASN A 136 -19.11 3.45 4.48
N PRO A 137 -20.41 3.22 4.78
CA PRO A 137 -21.10 1.99 4.43
C PRO A 137 -21.23 1.73 2.92
N HIS A 138 -21.09 2.76 2.09
CA HIS A 138 -21.23 2.70 0.63
C HIS A 138 -19.88 2.52 -0.09
N ASN A 139 -18.83 2.15 0.63
CA ASN A 139 -17.53 1.85 0.01
C ASN A 139 -17.47 0.38 -0.41
N ASP A 140 -17.76 0.11 -1.69
CA ASP A 140 -17.79 -1.25 -2.23
C ASP A 140 -16.46 -2.00 -2.09
N ILE A 141 -15.32 -1.29 -2.09
CA ILE A 141 -14.00 -1.90 -1.89
C ILE A 141 -13.91 -2.50 -0.49
N THR A 142 -14.35 -1.73 0.52
CA THR A 142 -14.36 -2.20 1.91
C THR A 142 -15.26 -3.43 2.05
N ALA A 143 -16.46 -3.39 1.46
CA ALA A 143 -17.41 -4.51 1.52
C ALA A 143 -16.81 -5.79 0.90
N ARG A 144 -16.22 -5.69 -0.30
CA ARG A 144 -15.54 -6.82 -0.97
C ARG A 144 -14.37 -7.35 -0.16
N ASN A 145 -13.57 -6.47 0.45
CA ASN A 145 -12.44 -6.89 1.28
C ASN A 145 -12.92 -7.61 2.54
N LEU A 146 -13.95 -7.11 3.21
CA LEU A 146 -14.50 -7.76 4.40
C LEU A 146 -15.03 -9.16 4.07
N GLU A 147 -15.79 -9.29 2.99
CA GLU A 147 -16.27 -10.59 2.48
C GLU A 147 -15.10 -11.56 2.25
N ARG A 148 -14.05 -11.11 1.56
CA ARG A 148 -12.86 -11.91 1.24
C ARG A 148 -12.05 -12.32 2.46
N VAL A 149 -11.97 -11.49 3.50
CA VAL A 149 -11.28 -11.84 4.75
C VAL A 149 -12.10 -12.85 5.53
N LEU A 150 -13.40 -12.60 5.72
CA LEU A 150 -14.30 -13.47 6.48
C LEU A 150 -14.41 -14.87 5.85
N ALA A 151 -14.53 -14.95 4.53
CA ALA A 151 -14.55 -16.24 3.83
C ALA A 151 -13.31 -17.07 4.17
N ARG A 152 -12.13 -16.46 4.20
CA ARG A 152 -10.87 -17.16 4.50
C ARG A 152 -10.71 -17.54 5.96
N SER A 153 -11.14 -16.68 6.88
CA SER A 153 -11.10 -16.97 8.31
C SER A 153 -11.96 -18.18 8.67
N GLN A 154 -13.10 -18.38 7.97
CA GLN A 154 -13.97 -19.54 8.17
C GLN A 154 -13.35 -20.86 7.65
N PHE A 155 -12.55 -20.80 6.59
CA PHE A 155 -11.84 -21.98 6.07
C PHE A 155 -10.61 -22.37 6.90
N ALA A 156 -10.01 -21.44 7.65
CA ALA A 156 -8.84 -21.70 8.49
C ALA A 156 -9.18 -22.34 9.85
N SER A 157 -10.46 -22.34 10.25
CA SER A 157 -10.95 -22.87 11.52
C SER A 157 -11.55 -24.29 11.44
N ASN A 158 -11.52 -24.93 10.26
CA ASN A 158 -11.99 -26.30 10.00
C ASN A 158 -10.80 -27.23 9.70
#